data_AF-A0A7J9YQ93-F1
#
_entry.id   AF-A0A7J9YQ93-F1
#
_cell.length_a   1.000
_cell.length_b   1.000
_cell.length_c   1.000
_cell.angle_alpha   90.00
_cell.angle_beta   90.00
_cell.angle_gamma   90.00
#
_symmetry.space_group_name_H-M   'P 1'
#
loop_
_entity.id
_entity.type
_entity.pdbx_description
1 polymer ?
#
loop_
_entity_poly.entity_id
_entity_poly.type
_entity_poly.pdbx_seq_one_letter_code
_entity_poly.pdbx_strand_id
1 'polypeptide(L)'
;MRDLLARIAGWCVERPAPVLAVSVLVALVGAVAALRLEVDAGTDQLVDRDSETYVATQEFKDRFGDEAVVVLAEGDLKRLLLTKDIGKLLSLEGCLSGKAPGGRVVADAPAPAPCAALAESKPAQAVLGPATFLNQSAVQAERLLREQAGQVQQEATAAYEEAVRRARRQGLP
;
A
#
# COMPACT_ATOMS: atom_id res chain seq x y z
N MET A 1 33.60 -36.93 -36.48
CA MET A 1 33.08 -36.85 -35.09
C MET A 1 33.72 -37.87 -34.16
N ARG A 2 33.80 -39.16 -34.53
CA ARG A 2 34.41 -40.21 -33.69
C ARG A 2 35.89 -39.94 -33.34
N ASP A 3 36.69 -39.47 -34.30
CA ASP A 3 38.11 -39.20 -34.07
C ASP A 3 38.36 -37.98 -33.17
N LEU A 4 37.48 -36.98 -33.21
CA LEU A 4 37.54 -35.79 -32.34
C LEU A 4 37.22 -36.16 -30.89
N LEU A 5 36.17 -36.93 -30.66
CA LEU A 5 35.80 -37.42 -29.33
C LEU A 5 36.88 -38.35 -28.76
N ALA A 6 37.47 -39.22 -29.59
CA ALA A 6 38.58 -40.08 -29.18
C ALA A 6 39.82 -39.28 -28.78
N ARG A 7 40.14 -38.19 -29.50
CA ARG A 7 41.26 -37.29 -29.16
C ARG A 7 41.04 -36.54 -27.85
N ILE A 8 39.82 -36.05 -27.62
CA ILE A 8 39.43 -35.37 -26.39
C ILE A 8 39.47 -36.35 -25.21
N ALA A 9 38.95 -37.57 -25.38
CA ALA A 9 39.01 -38.61 -24.37
C ALA A 9 40.45 -39.02 -24.03
N GLY A 10 41.31 -39.18 -25.04
CA GLY A 10 42.74 -39.46 -24.84
C GLY A 10 43.43 -38.35 -24.04
N TRP A 11 43.18 -37.09 -24.39
CA TRP A 11 43.74 -35.94 -23.66
C TRP A 11 43.24 -35.85 -22.21
N CYS A 12 41.98 -36.20 -21.96
CA CYS A 12 41.42 -36.24 -20.61
C CYS A 12 42.06 -37.32 -19.73
N VAL A 13 42.47 -38.45 -20.31
CA VAL A 13 43.13 -39.56 -19.60
C VAL A 13 44.63 -39.29 -19.39
N GLU A 14 45.30 -38.67 -20.36
CA GLU A 14 46.74 -38.34 -20.27
C GLU A 14 47.04 -37.23 -19.24
N ARG A 15 46.07 -36.34 -18.97
CA ARG A 15 46.21 -35.27 -17.96
C ARG A 15 45.02 -35.23 -17.02
N PRO A 16 44.91 -36.18 -16.07
CA PRO A 16 43.73 -36.30 -15.21
C PRO A 16 43.62 -35.18 -14.18
N ALA A 17 44.75 -34.70 -13.64
CA ALA A 17 44.77 -33.66 -12.61
C ALA A 17 44.08 -32.34 -13.03
N PRO A 18 44.38 -31.72 -14.18
CA PRO A 18 43.69 -30.49 -14.60
C PRO A 18 42.22 -30.72 -14.94
N VAL A 19 41.85 -31.88 -15.50
CA VAL A 19 40.44 -32.20 -15.81
C VAL A 19 39.64 -32.34 -14.52
N LEU A 20 40.17 -33.05 -13.53
CA LEU A 20 39.55 -33.16 -12.21
C LEU A 20 39.40 -31.80 -11.56
N ALA A 21 40.46 -30.98 -11.56
CA ALA A 21 40.41 -29.63 -10.99
C ALA A 21 39.32 -28.76 -11.64
N VAL A 22 39.21 -28.77 -12.97
CA VAL A 22 38.17 -28.03 -13.69
C VAL A 22 36.78 -28.58 -13.39
N SER A 23 36.60 -29.91 -13.35
CA SER A 23 35.31 -30.51 -13.03
C SER A 23 34.84 -30.18 -11.61
N VAL A 24 35.75 -30.22 -10.64
CA VAL A 24 35.47 -29.83 -9.25
C VAL A 24 35.14 -28.34 -9.17
N LEU A 25 35.87 -27.50 -9.91
CA LEU A 25 35.59 -26.06 -9.96
C LEU A 25 34.18 -25.78 -10.52
N VAL A 26 33.81 -26.41 -11.64
CA VAL A 26 32.48 -26.26 -12.24
C VAL A 26 31.39 -26.78 -11.29
N ALA A 27 31.62 -27.90 -10.62
CA ALA A 27 30.69 -28.44 -9.62
C ALA A 27 30.52 -27.48 -8.43
N LEU A 28 31.60 -26.89 -7.93
CA LEU A 28 31.55 -25.90 -6.84
C LEU A 28 30.83 -24.63 -7.27
N VAL A 29 31.07 -24.13 -8.49
CA VAL A 29 30.35 -22.98 -9.03
C VAL A 29 28.85 -23.28 -9.14
N GLY A 30 28.49 -24.46 -9.65
CA GLY A 30 27.10 -24.90 -9.72
C GLY A 30 26.46 -25.02 -8.33
N ALA A 31 27.16 -25.56 -7.35
CA ALA A 31 26.70 -25.67 -5.97
C ALA A 31 26.49 -24.28 -5.35
N VAL A 32 27.43 -23.36 -5.51
CA VAL A 32 27.30 -21.97 -5.00
C VAL A 32 26.16 -21.23 -5.70
N ALA A 33 25.98 -21.41 -7.00
CA ALA A 33 24.88 -20.83 -7.75
C ALA A 33 23.52 -21.39 -7.30
N ALA A 34 23.44 -22.70 -7.05
CA ALA A 34 22.23 -23.34 -6.53
C ALA A 34 21.88 -22.85 -5.12
N LEU A 35 22.87 -22.54 -4.28
CA LEU A 35 22.64 -21.92 -2.96
C LEU A 35 22.11 -20.48 -3.06
N ARG A 36 22.18 -19.85 -4.23
CA ARG A 36 21.62 -18.52 -4.49
C ARG A 36 20.27 -18.55 -5.21
N LEU A 37 19.73 -19.73 -5.50
CA LEU A 37 18.39 -19.80 -6.07
C LEU A 37 17.37 -19.40 -5.01
N GLU A 38 16.63 -18.32 -5.28
CA GLU A 38 15.43 -18.00 -4.52
C GLU A 38 14.35 -19.00 -4.90
N VAL A 39 13.79 -19.68 -3.89
CA VAL A 39 12.68 -20.61 -4.08
C VAL A 39 11.42 -19.78 -4.30
N ASP A 40 11.04 -19.61 -5.57
CA ASP A 40 9.77 -19.01 -5.96
C ASP A 40 8.70 -20.11 -6.05
N ALA A 41 7.85 -20.16 -5.02
CA ALA A 41 6.75 -21.12 -4.90
C ALA A 41 5.39 -20.51 -5.32
N GLY A 42 5.39 -19.45 -6.12
CA GLY A 42 4.17 -18.84 -6.64
C GLY A 42 3.38 -19.82 -7.51
N THR A 43 2.05 -19.86 -7.33
CA THR A 43 1.12 -20.62 -8.18
C THR A 43 1.17 -20.19 -9.65
N ASP A 44 1.73 -19.01 -9.91
CA ASP A 44 1.96 -18.38 -11.20
C ASP A 44 2.92 -19.20 -12.09
N GLN A 45 3.72 -20.09 -11.49
CA GLN A 45 4.61 -21.02 -12.19
C GLN A 45 3.86 -22.26 -12.73
N LEU A 46 2.59 -22.45 -12.37
CA LEU A 46 1.75 -23.56 -12.82
C LEU A 46 1.05 -23.29 -14.16
N VAL A 47 1.17 -22.06 -14.68
CA VAL A 47 0.53 -21.59 -15.92
C VAL A 47 1.55 -20.91 -16.82
N ASP A 48 1.37 -21.03 -18.14
CA ASP A 48 2.24 -20.37 -19.10
C ASP A 48 2.17 -18.84 -18.95
N ARG A 49 3.35 -18.21 -18.80
CA ARG A 49 3.50 -16.76 -18.64
C ARG A 49 3.02 -15.95 -19.85
N ASP A 50 2.89 -16.59 -21.01
CA ASP A 50 2.42 -15.96 -22.24
C ASP A 50 0.91 -16.17 -22.48
N SER A 51 0.19 -16.83 -21.56
CA SER A 51 -1.25 -17.02 -21.69
C SER A 51 -2.01 -15.69 -21.49
N GLU A 52 -3.09 -15.49 -22.26
CA GLU A 52 -3.95 -14.30 -22.12
C GLU A 52 -4.47 -14.13 -20.68
N THR A 53 -4.76 -15.25 -20.00
CA THR A 53 -5.20 -15.26 -18.60
C THR A 53 -4.12 -14.75 -17.65
N TYR A 54 -2.85 -15.10 -17.86
CA TYR A 54 -1.75 -14.60 -17.04
C TYR A 54 -1.58 -13.10 -17.21
N VAL A 55 -1.61 -12.60 -18.45
CA VAL A 55 -1.50 -11.16 -18.74
C VAL A 55 -2.65 -10.37 -18.10
N ALA A 56 -3.89 -10.85 -18.24
CA ALA A 56 -5.06 -10.22 -17.63
C ALA A 56 -4.98 -10.22 -16.10
N THR A 57 -4.45 -11.30 -15.50
CA THR A 57 -4.25 -11.39 -14.05
C THR A 57 -3.17 -10.43 -13.58
N GLN A 58 -2.05 -10.33 -14.30
CA GLN A 58 -1.00 -9.37 -13.95
C GLN A 58 -1.46 -7.92 -14.08
N GLU A 59 -2.21 -7.59 -15.13
CA GLU A 59 -2.79 -6.26 -15.27
C GLU A 59 -3.78 -5.94 -14.12
N PHE A 60 -4.55 -6.94 -13.67
CA PHE A 60 -5.39 -6.79 -12.49
C PHE A 60 -4.56 -6.54 -11.23
N LYS A 61 -3.51 -7.34 -10.99
CA LYS A 61 -2.60 -7.18 -9.83
C LYS A 61 -1.91 -5.81 -9.83
N ASP A 62 -1.44 -5.34 -10.98
CA ASP A 62 -0.80 -4.03 -11.11
C ASP A 62 -1.75 -2.88 -10.78
N ARG A 63 -3.03 -3.01 -11.16
CA ARG A 63 -4.04 -1.96 -10.95
C ARG A 63 -4.63 -1.98 -9.55
N PHE A 64 -4.92 -3.17 -9.02
CA PHE A 64 -5.74 -3.37 -7.82
C PHE A 64 -4.96 -3.92 -6.62
N GLY A 65 -3.71 -4.35 -6.81
CA GLY A 65 -2.91 -5.06 -5.82
C GLY A 65 -3.03 -6.58 -5.98
N ASP A 66 -1.99 -7.30 -5.56
CA ASP A 66 -1.91 -8.75 -5.68
C ASP A 66 -2.58 -9.46 -4.50
N GLU A 67 -1.91 -9.48 -3.35
CA GLU A 67 -2.40 -10.15 -2.14
C GLU A 67 -2.91 -9.17 -1.09
N ALA A 68 -4.02 -9.53 -0.44
CA ALA A 68 -4.58 -8.75 0.65
C ALA A 68 -3.91 -9.09 1.98
N VAL A 69 -3.31 -8.08 2.63
CA VAL A 69 -2.83 -8.18 4.02
C VAL A 69 -3.94 -7.74 4.97
N VAL A 70 -4.40 -8.66 5.82
CA VAL A 70 -5.44 -8.37 6.81
C VAL A 70 -4.80 -8.00 8.14
N VAL A 71 -5.10 -6.79 8.64
CA VAL A 71 -4.64 -6.31 9.95
C VAL A 71 -5.82 -6.24 10.90
N LEU A 72 -5.77 -7.01 11.99
CA LEU A 72 -6.77 -6.97 13.05
C LEU A 72 -6.34 -6.00 14.15
N ALA A 73 -7.14 -4.96 14.37
CA ALA A 73 -6.97 -4.04 15.49
C ALA A 73 -7.96 -4.41 16.60
N GLU A 74 -7.45 -4.78 17.78
CA GLU A 74 -8.26 -5.21 18.93
C GLU A 74 -8.40 -4.09 19.98
N GLY A 75 -9.57 -4.02 20.61
CA GLY A 75 -9.86 -3.07 21.69
C GLY A 75 -11.35 -3.02 22.05
N ASP A 76 -11.69 -2.18 23.03
CA ASP A 76 -13.10 -1.89 23.35
C ASP A 76 -13.72 -1.06 22.23
N LEU A 77 -14.78 -1.57 21.60
CA LEU A 77 -15.39 -0.93 20.42
C LEU A 77 -15.87 0.51 20.71
N LYS A 78 -16.45 0.77 21.89
CA LYS A 78 -16.92 2.12 22.23
C LYS A 78 -15.74 3.07 22.32
N ARG A 79 -14.61 2.61 22.87
CA ARG A 79 -13.35 3.36 22.93
C ARG A 79 -12.72 3.55 21.54
N LEU A 80 -12.69 2.52 20.71
CA LEU A 80 -12.14 2.61 19.35
C LEU A 80 -12.90 3.62 18.47
N LEU A 81 -14.21 3.80 18.72
CA LEU A 81 -15.04 4.78 18.02
C LEU A 81 -14.97 6.20 18.62
N LEU A 82 -14.25 6.43 19.72
CA LEU A 82 -14.00 7.78 20.21
C LEU A 82 -13.04 8.52 19.26
N THR A 83 -13.28 9.81 19.06
CA THR A 83 -12.53 10.68 18.14
C THR A 83 -11.01 10.56 18.28
N LYS A 84 -10.50 10.40 19.51
CA LYS A 84 -9.07 10.26 19.78
C LYS A 84 -8.49 8.95 19.26
N ASP A 85 -9.19 7.83 19.45
CA ASP A 85 -8.70 6.51 19.03
C ASP A 85 -8.99 6.25 17.54
N ILE A 86 -10.07 6.82 17.00
CA ILE A 86 -10.26 6.94 15.54
C ILE A 86 -9.08 7.67 14.91
N GLY A 87 -8.61 8.79 15.50
CA GLY A 87 -7.46 9.51 14.99
C GLY A 87 -6.17 8.68 14.95
N LYS A 88 -5.95 7.82 15.95
CA LYS A 88 -4.82 6.88 15.97
C LYS A 88 -4.96 5.80 14.89
N LEU A 89 -6.14 5.20 14.75
CA LEU A 89 -6.41 4.21 13.71
C LEU A 89 -6.27 4.80 12.32
N LEU A 90 -6.82 5.99 12.08
CA LEU A 90 -6.70 6.70 10.81
C LEU A 90 -5.24 6.96 10.45
N SER A 91 -4.43 7.28 11.45
CA SER A 91 -3.02 7.52 11.20
C SER A 91 -2.24 6.24 10.95
N LEU A 92 -2.57 5.15 11.65
CA LEU A 92 -2.05 3.81 11.35
C LEU A 92 -2.40 3.40 9.92
N GLU A 93 -3.65 3.59 9.50
CA GLU A 93 -4.10 3.34 8.12
C GLU A 93 -3.32 4.20 7.11
N GLY A 94 -3.09 5.48 7.41
CA GLY A 94 -2.27 6.35 6.56
C GLY A 94 -0.79 5.96 6.49
N CYS A 95 -0.24 5.40 7.57
CA CYS A 95 1.11 4.83 7.60
C CYS A 95 1.20 3.56 6.74
N LEU A 96 0.25 2.63 6.89
CA LEU A 96 0.18 1.41 6.08
C LEU A 96 -0.01 1.70 4.60
N SER A 97 -0.73 2.78 4.26
CA SER A 97 -0.91 3.18 2.87
C SER A 97 0.30 3.92 2.27
N GLY A 98 1.34 4.19 3.08
CA GLY A 98 2.49 5.01 2.68
C GLY A 98 2.12 6.47 2.34
N LYS A 99 0.95 6.97 2.80
CA LYS A 99 0.41 8.30 2.46
C LYS A 99 0.18 9.17 3.70
N ALA A 100 0.89 8.90 4.79
CA ALA A 100 0.76 9.68 6.02
C ALA A 100 1.04 11.18 5.74
N PRO A 101 0.05 12.08 5.97
CA PRO A 101 0.17 13.49 5.61
C PRO A 101 1.30 14.17 6.39
N GLY A 102 2.28 14.73 5.65
CA GLY A 102 3.42 15.45 6.22
C GLY A 102 4.35 14.60 7.08
N GLY A 103 4.36 13.27 6.90
CA GLY A 103 5.16 12.36 7.71
C GLY A 103 4.77 12.43 9.19
N ARG A 104 3.52 12.75 9.52
CA ARG A 104 3.00 12.77 10.89
C ARG A 104 1.92 11.69 11.02
N VAL A 105 2.08 10.84 12.03
CA VAL A 105 1.28 9.62 12.22
C VAL A 105 0.58 9.62 13.58
N VAL A 106 0.85 10.56 14.47
CA VAL A 106 0.05 10.76 15.69
C VAL A 106 0.26 12.21 16.12
N ALA A 107 -0.81 12.98 16.32
CA ALA A 107 -0.83 14.27 17.04
C ALA A 107 0.52 15.05 17.04
N ASP A 108 0.89 15.62 15.89
CA ASP A 108 2.09 16.46 15.70
C ASP A 108 3.47 15.81 15.94
N ALA A 109 3.52 14.50 16.20
CA ALA A 109 4.77 13.76 16.29
C ALA A 109 5.25 13.27 14.91
N PRO A 110 6.58 13.25 14.67
CA PRO A 110 7.15 12.67 13.45
C PRO A 110 6.79 11.19 13.33
N ALA A 111 6.62 10.76 12.09
CA ALA A 111 6.35 9.37 11.74
C ALA A 111 7.43 8.45 12.31
N PRO A 112 7.04 7.33 12.93
CA PRO A 112 7.98 6.26 13.26
C PRO A 112 8.76 5.81 12.02
N ALA A 113 10.01 5.37 12.19
CA ALA A 113 10.84 4.87 11.10
C ALA A 113 10.16 3.83 10.19
N PRO A 114 9.34 2.88 10.72
CA PRO A 114 8.59 1.96 9.87
C PRO A 114 7.66 2.65 8.86
N CYS A 115 7.00 3.75 9.25
CA CYS A 115 6.11 4.47 8.36
C CYS A 115 6.86 5.20 7.25
N ALA A 116 8.10 5.65 7.51
CA ALA A 116 8.95 6.21 6.46
C ALA A 116 9.36 5.13 5.45
N ALA A 117 9.77 3.94 5.91
CA ALA A 117 10.10 2.82 5.05
C ALA A 117 8.91 2.34 4.19
N LEU A 118 7.69 2.37 4.74
CA LEU A 118 6.47 2.07 3.98
C LEU A 118 6.12 3.16 2.97
N ALA A 119 6.38 4.43 3.27
CA ALA A 119 6.20 5.53 2.33
C ALA A 119 7.18 5.46 1.14
N GLU A 120 8.39 4.95 1.37
CA GLU A 120 9.39 4.72 0.32
C GLU A 120 9.03 3.52 -0.55
N SER A 121 8.68 2.39 0.07
CA SER A 121 8.39 1.14 -0.66
C SER A 121 7.00 1.09 -1.29
N LYS A 122 6.06 1.92 -0.83
CA LYS A 122 4.66 1.98 -1.31
C LYS A 122 4.02 0.59 -1.48
N PRO A 123 4.00 -0.24 -0.42
CA PRO A 123 3.68 -1.66 -0.58
C PRO A 123 2.18 -1.93 -0.77
N ALA A 124 1.32 -0.98 -0.39
CA ALA A 124 -0.12 -1.13 -0.47
C ALA A 124 -0.72 -0.21 -1.55
N GLN A 125 -1.44 -0.79 -2.50
CA GLN A 125 -2.22 -0.04 -3.49
C GLN A 125 -3.37 0.73 -2.82
N ALA A 126 -4.03 0.08 -1.86
CA ALA A 126 -5.11 0.66 -1.06
C ALA A 126 -5.10 0.11 0.37
N VAL A 127 -5.56 0.91 1.33
CA VAL A 127 -5.84 0.49 2.70
C VAL A 127 -7.32 0.74 2.97
N LEU A 128 -8.03 -0.34 3.28
CA LEU A 128 -9.47 -0.33 3.54
C LEU A 128 -9.68 -0.52 5.04
N GLY A 129 -9.70 0.58 5.78
CA GLY A 129 -9.82 0.57 7.23
C GLY A 129 -11.05 1.31 7.75
N PRO A 130 -11.51 0.96 8.97
CA PRO A 130 -12.70 1.54 9.58
C PRO A 130 -12.53 3.04 9.83
N ALA A 131 -11.33 3.51 10.19
CA ALA A 131 -11.14 4.91 10.55
C ALA A 131 -11.21 5.83 9.33
N THR A 132 -10.69 5.40 8.18
CA THR A 132 -10.85 6.10 6.89
C THR A 132 -12.32 6.25 6.55
N PHE A 133 -13.11 5.18 6.64
CA PHE A 133 -14.54 5.22 6.35
C PHE A 133 -15.31 6.17 7.29
N LEU A 134 -15.10 6.04 8.60
CA LEU A 134 -15.76 6.87 9.60
C LEU A 134 -15.36 8.35 9.47
N ASN A 135 -14.09 8.63 9.20
CA ASN A 135 -13.61 9.99 8.99
C ASN A 135 -14.23 10.62 7.73
N GLN A 136 -14.33 9.90 6.62
CA GLN A 136 -14.98 10.41 5.41
C GLN A 136 -16.48 10.64 5.63
N SER A 137 -17.14 9.77 6.39
CA SER A 137 -18.55 9.95 6.76
C SER A 137 -18.77 11.21 7.58
N ALA A 138 -17.91 11.46 8.58
CA ALA A 138 -17.95 12.66 9.39
C ALA A 138 -17.70 13.94 8.56
N VAL A 139 -16.68 13.92 7.69
CA VAL A 139 -16.37 15.05 6.80
C VAL A 139 -17.53 15.38 5.85
N GLN A 140 -18.20 14.37 5.29
CA GLN A 140 -19.36 14.57 4.42
C GLN A 140 -20.57 15.10 5.18
N ALA A 141 -20.83 14.57 6.38
CA ALA A 141 -21.90 15.08 7.25
C ALA A 141 -21.66 16.56 7.60
N GLU A 142 -20.44 16.93 7.98
CA GLU A 142 -20.10 18.33 8.25
C GLU A 142 -20.27 19.23 7.02
N ARG A 143 -19.89 18.77 5.83
CA ARG A 143 -20.10 19.54 4.59
C ARG A 143 -21.58 19.82 4.36
N LEU A 144 -22.42 18.80 4.46
CA LEU A 144 -23.87 18.94 4.30
C LEU A 144 -24.46 19.90 5.36
N LEU A 145 -24.05 19.77 6.62
CA LEU A 145 -24.51 20.66 7.69
C LEU A 145 -24.09 22.11 7.45
N ARG A 146 -22.87 22.36 6.95
CA ARG A 146 -22.42 23.72 6.60
C ARG A 146 -23.18 24.31 5.43
N GLU A 147 -23.50 23.50 4.41
CA GLU A 147 -24.30 23.94 3.27
C GLU A 147 -25.71 24.35 3.71
N GLN A 148 -26.37 23.54 4.53
CA GLN A 148 -27.69 23.85 5.08
C GLN A 148 -27.65 25.07 6.02
N ALA A 149 -26.65 25.14 6.91
CA ALA A 149 -26.48 26.26 7.82
C ALA A 149 -26.22 27.57 7.05
N GLY A 150 -25.49 27.53 5.95
CA GLY A 150 -25.25 28.70 5.09
C GLY A 150 -26.53 29.27 4.48
N GLN A 151 -27.45 28.41 4.04
CA GLN A 151 -28.75 28.83 3.51
C GLN A 151 -29.62 29.45 4.61
N VAL A 152 -29.72 28.81 5.77
CA VAL A 152 -30.48 29.33 6.92
C VAL A 152 -29.88 30.66 7.41
N GLN A 153 -28.55 30.80 7.39
CA GLN A 153 -27.88 32.04 7.76
C GLN A 153 -28.22 33.18 6.79
N GLN A 154 -28.27 32.90 5.48
CA GLN A 154 -28.65 33.89 4.47
C GLN A 154 -30.11 34.34 4.63
N GLU A 155 -31.02 33.40 4.82
CA GLU A 155 -32.44 33.69 5.09
C GLU A 155 -32.62 34.47 6.40
N ALA A 156 -31.92 34.08 7.46
CA ALA A 156 -31.94 34.78 8.74
C ALA A 156 -31.39 36.22 8.61
N THR A 157 -30.35 36.42 7.81
CA THR A 157 -29.78 37.76 7.56
C THR A 157 -30.76 38.63 6.78
N ALA A 158 -31.39 38.10 5.72
CA ALA A 158 -32.39 38.83 4.95
C ALA A 158 -33.62 39.18 5.79
N ALA A 159 -34.12 38.24 6.60
CA ALA A 159 -35.23 38.48 7.53
C ALA A 159 -34.87 39.52 8.60
N TYR A 160 -33.64 39.48 9.13
CA TYR A 160 -33.13 40.48 10.06
C TYR A 160 -33.07 41.87 9.42
N GLU A 161 -32.53 42.00 8.20
CA GLU A 161 -32.48 43.28 7.48
C GLU A 161 -33.87 43.84 7.16
N GLU A 162 -34.84 42.98 6.82
CA GLU A 162 -36.23 43.39 6.65
C GLU A 162 -36.87 43.85 7.95
N ALA A 163 -36.61 43.15 9.06
CA ALA A 163 -37.09 43.55 10.38
C ALA A 163 -36.52 44.92 10.80
N VAL A 164 -35.22 45.14 10.58
CA VAL A 164 -34.56 46.44 10.84
C VAL A 164 -35.15 47.54 9.95
N ARG A 165 -35.38 47.28 8.66
CA ARG A 165 -36.03 48.25 7.76
C ARG A 165 -37.45 48.60 8.22
N ARG A 166 -38.22 47.61 8.70
CA ARG A 166 -39.56 47.83 9.27
C ARG A 166 -39.50 48.66 10.55
N ALA A 167 -38.60 48.34 11.48
CA ALA A 167 -38.41 49.07 12.72
C ALA A 167 -38.08 50.55 12.47
N ARG A 168 -37.15 50.83 11.55
CA ARG A 168 -36.79 52.20 11.15
C ARG A 168 -37.97 52.99 10.56
N ARG A 169 -38.83 52.36 9.76
CA ARG A 169 -40.05 53.01 9.21
C ARG A 169 -41.07 53.37 10.30
N GLN A 170 -41.04 52.65 11.42
CA GLN A 170 -41.90 52.89 12.58
C GLN A 170 -41.29 53.86 13.60
N GLY A 171 -40.11 54.44 13.31
CA GLY A 171 -39.44 55.40 14.19
C GLY A 171 -38.73 54.77 15.40
N LEU A 172 -38.61 53.45 15.41
CA LEU A 172 -37.81 52.71 16.39
C LEU A 172 -36.36 52.63 15.89
N PRO A 173 -35.35 52.74 16.78
CA PRO A 173 -33.94 52.68 16.39
C PRO A 173 -33.57 51.36 15.71
#